data_AF-A0A1G9PKR5-F1
#
_entry.id   AF-A0A1G9PKR5-F1
#
_cell.length_a   1.000
_cell.length_b   1.000
_cell.length_c   1.000
_cell.angle_alpha   90.00
_cell.angle_beta   90.00
_cell.angle_gamma   90.00
#
_symmetry.space_group_name_H-M   'P 1'
#
loop_
_entity.id
_entity.type
_entity.pdbx_description
1 polymer ?
#
loop_
_entity_poly.entity_id
_entity_poly.type
_entity_poly.pdbx_seq_one_letter_code
_entity_poly.pdbx_strand_id
1 'polypeptide(L)'
;MAIGFQLPFYAQPASPLLQWTVARLGHVALAGLLPARAGAPGAGAPGEDFAQHYYRLVEMIPNYAPIDAQTLLYYDTNLQRHRAQLDSHCAWHHTYEMYLLLVFTELYLDAYFSNPQALRDALNRYNWYRHKASLYPLDELRCLSFSGVDETSLSWLMHMNLMQYRHYLHRHNREDEVQRTILLVRDETHQQMHLRQMQGRRIKAKPFAETQPDFFEHRTVEVMRFDRLNEIKCPNAFRKLAAESLLLIDSKGHTTGKSRPGHRGFVFEYSQEPMLVDATPEAEALACARGEGFRLADHALP
;
A
#
# COMPACT_ATOMS: atom_id res chain seq x y z
N MET A 1 -4.22 4.75 19.28
CA MET A 1 -5.03 5.06 18.09
C MET A 1 -4.16 4.78 16.86
N ALA A 2 -4.26 3.59 16.28
CA ALA A 2 -3.47 3.22 15.11
C ALA A 2 -4.06 3.93 13.90
N ILE A 3 -3.25 4.72 13.20
CA ILE A 3 -3.74 5.46 12.05
C ILE A 3 -3.09 4.93 10.78
N GLY A 4 -3.58 3.78 10.34
CA GLY A 4 -3.20 3.22 9.05
C GLY A 4 -3.84 3.98 7.90
N PHE A 5 -3.10 4.10 6.81
CA PHE A 5 -3.59 4.49 5.49
C PHE A 5 -4.42 3.34 4.92
N GLN A 6 -5.65 3.17 5.44
CA GLN A 6 -6.48 2.00 5.18
C GLN A 6 -7.57 2.30 4.17
N LEU A 7 -7.80 1.36 3.25
CA LEU A 7 -8.92 1.36 2.33
C LEU A 7 -9.78 0.08 2.47
N PRO A 8 -10.53 -0.11 3.57
CA PRO A 8 -11.46 -1.23 3.67
C PRO A 8 -12.82 -0.81 3.10
N PHE A 9 -13.39 -1.62 2.21
CA PHE A 9 -14.78 -1.46 1.75
C PHE A 9 -15.80 -1.80 2.83
N TYR A 10 -15.40 -2.54 3.87
CA TYR A 10 -16.31 -3.10 4.85
C TYR A 10 -15.86 -2.78 6.28
N ALA A 11 -16.53 -1.76 6.83
CA ALA A 11 -16.68 -1.43 8.24
C ALA A 11 -15.43 -1.02 9.03
N GLN A 12 -15.25 0.30 9.24
CA GLN A 12 -14.64 1.00 10.38
C GLN A 12 -14.86 2.52 10.20
N PRO A 13 -14.71 3.41 11.21
CA PRO A 13 -14.63 4.84 10.92
C PRO A 13 -13.45 5.05 9.95
N ALA A 14 -13.74 5.59 8.77
CA ALA A 14 -12.78 5.68 7.68
C ALA A 14 -11.45 6.29 8.16
N SER A 15 -10.32 5.68 7.80
CA SER A 15 -9.00 6.22 8.11
C SER A 15 -8.90 7.68 7.64
N PRO A 16 -8.16 8.58 8.33
CA PRO A 16 -8.06 9.97 7.88
C PRO A 16 -7.45 10.09 6.48
N LEU A 17 -6.61 9.13 6.03
CA LEU A 17 -6.27 9.01 4.61
C LEU A 17 -7.52 8.83 3.76
N LEU A 18 -8.28 7.75 3.98
CA LEU A 18 -9.43 7.44 3.14
C LEU A 18 -10.38 8.63 3.07
N GLN A 19 -10.62 9.28 4.20
CA GLN A 19 -11.45 10.48 4.24
C GLN A 19 -10.85 11.65 3.47
N TRP A 20 -9.54 11.89 3.60
CA TRP A 20 -8.84 12.92 2.82
C TRP A 20 -8.94 12.62 1.32
N THR A 21 -8.71 11.38 0.90
CA THR A 21 -8.79 10.96 -0.51
C THR A 21 -10.19 11.11 -1.06
N VAL A 22 -11.20 10.66 -0.32
CA VAL A 22 -12.62 10.82 -0.68
C VAL A 22 -12.99 12.31 -0.79
N ALA A 23 -12.47 13.16 0.10
CA ALA A 23 -12.69 14.60 0.05
C ALA A 23 -12.00 15.28 -1.14
N ARG A 24 -10.83 14.79 -1.57
CA ARG A 24 -10.16 15.24 -2.81
C ARG A 24 -11.02 14.97 -4.04
N LEU A 25 -11.87 13.95 -3.99
CA LEU A 25 -12.85 13.63 -5.02
C LEU A 25 -14.20 14.32 -4.82
N GLY A 26 -14.33 15.23 -3.85
CA GLY A 26 -15.54 16.02 -3.62
C GLY A 26 -16.61 15.36 -2.75
N HIS A 27 -16.31 14.23 -2.10
CA HIS A 27 -17.28 13.53 -1.25
C HIS A 27 -16.92 13.59 0.24
N VAL A 28 -17.92 13.41 1.10
CA VAL A 28 -17.74 13.40 2.57
C VAL A 28 -17.48 11.98 3.13
N ALA A 29 -17.91 10.96 2.37
CA ALA A 29 -17.82 9.55 2.73
C ALA A 29 -17.70 8.68 1.46
N LEU A 30 -17.06 7.51 1.60
CA LEU A 30 -16.83 6.56 0.50
C LEU A 30 -18.14 6.15 -0.21
N ALA A 31 -19.25 6.11 0.52
CA ALA A 31 -20.57 5.80 -0.05
C ALA A 31 -20.98 6.74 -1.20
N GLY A 32 -20.47 7.98 -1.24
CA GLY A 32 -20.72 8.90 -2.36
C GLY A 32 -19.98 8.52 -3.65
N LEU A 33 -18.95 7.68 -3.54
CA LEU A 33 -18.18 7.13 -4.66
C LEU A 33 -18.58 5.70 -4.98
N LEU A 34 -19.59 5.14 -4.32
CA LEU A 34 -20.09 3.79 -4.57
C LEU A 34 -21.46 3.86 -5.23
N PRO A 35 -21.78 2.96 -6.17
CA PRO A 35 -23.12 2.92 -6.76
C PRO A 35 -24.16 2.66 -5.67
N ALA A 36 -25.32 3.33 -5.78
CA ALA A 36 -26.45 3.06 -4.90
C ALA A 36 -26.79 1.57 -4.98
N ARG A 37 -26.73 0.85 -3.84
CA ARG A 37 -26.99 -0.59 -3.76
C ARG A 37 -28.39 -0.91 -4.30
N ALA A 38 -28.47 -1.21 -5.59
CA ALA A 38 -29.68 -1.73 -6.23
C ALA A 38 -29.59 -3.25 -6.26
N GLY A 39 -30.17 -3.92 -5.24
CA GLY A 39 -30.84 -5.22 -5.32
C GLY A 39 -30.23 -6.42 -6.07
N ALA A 40 -28.96 -6.42 -6.47
CA ALA A 40 -28.29 -7.49 -7.21
C ALA A 40 -26.88 -7.70 -6.62
N PRO A 41 -26.29 -8.92 -6.72
CA PRO A 41 -24.98 -9.21 -6.14
C PRO A 41 -23.95 -8.20 -6.65
N GLY A 42 -23.17 -7.67 -5.70
CA GLY A 42 -22.47 -6.40 -5.80
C GLY A 42 -21.20 -6.42 -6.64
N ALA A 43 -20.47 -5.31 -6.53
CA ALA A 43 -19.30 -4.97 -7.34
C ALA A 43 -19.65 -4.78 -8.82
N GLY A 44 -18.91 -3.94 -9.54
CA GLY A 44 -19.06 -3.81 -10.99
C GLY A 44 -19.15 -5.20 -11.63
N ALA A 45 -20.11 -5.42 -12.52
CA ALA A 45 -20.36 -6.74 -13.09
C ALA A 45 -19.03 -7.31 -13.64
N PRO A 46 -18.72 -8.59 -13.40
CA PRO A 46 -17.52 -9.19 -13.97
C PRO A 46 -17.51 -9.00 -15.49
N GLY A 47 -16.63 -8.11 -15.97
CA GLY A 47 -16.49 -7.79 -17.39
C GLY A 47 -16.14 -6.33 -17.66
N GLU A 48 -16.28 -5.46 -16.66
CA GLU A 48 -15.97 -4.04 -16.84
C GLU A 48 -14.47 -3.77 -16.96
N ASP A 49 -14.09 -2.95 -17.95
CA ASP A 49 -12.72 -2.50 -18.12
C ASP A 49 -12.43 -1.20 -17.33
N PHE A 50 -11.18 -0.74 -17.33
CA PHE A 50 -10.80 0.47 -16.61
C PHE A 50 -11.51 1.72 -17.16
N ALA A 51 -11.82 1.76 -18.46
CA ALA A 51 -12.49 2.91 -19.05
C ALA A 51 -13.91 3.05 -18.49
N GLN A 52 -14.64 1.96 -18.34
CA GLN A 52 -15.97 1.98 -17.71
C GLN A 52 -15.90 2.45 -16.25
N HIS A 53 -14.91 1.97 -15.48
CA HIS A 53 -14.71 2.44 -14.10
C HIS A 53 -14.33 3.92 -14.02
N TYR A 54 -13.51 4.41 -14.97
CA TYR A 54 -13.17 5.82 -15.09
C TYR A 54 -14.40 6.69 -15.35
N TYR A 55 -15.22 6.35 -16.35
CA TYR A 55 -16.42 7.13 -16.65
C TYR A 55 -17.40 7.13 -15.47
N ARG A 56 -17.55 5.99 -14.78
CA ARG A 56 -18.35 5.93 -13.55
C ARG A 56 -17.82 6.88 -12.47
N LEU A 57 -16.50 6.92 -12.27
CA LEU A 57 -15.90 7.82 -11.30
C LEU A 57 -16.11 9.30 -11.70
N VAL A 58 -15.94 9.64 -12.98
CA VAL A 58 -16.22 10.98 -13.52
C VAL A 58 -17.66 11.41 -13.26
N GLU A 59 -18.63 10.52 -13.44
CA GLU A 59 -20.05 10.79 -13.17
C GLU A 59 -20.33 11.05 -11.68
N MET A 60 -19.56 10.45 -10.78
CA MET A 60 -19.74 10.64 -9.33
C MET A 60 -19.07 11.90 -8.80
N ILE A 61 -18.01 12.38 -9.46
CA ILE A 61 -17.24 13.55 -9.00
C ILE A 61 -18.03 14.85 -9.25
N PRO A 62 -18.36 15.62 -8.20
CA PRO A 62 -19.06 16.88 -8.37
C PRO A 62 -18.15 17.98 -8.97
N ASN A 63 -18.75 18.97 -9.64
CA ASN A 63 -18.01 20.10 -10.26
C ASN A 63 -17.16 20.94 -9.28
N TYR A 64 -17.43 20.86 -7.97
CA TYR A 64 -16.66 21.55 -6.92
C TYR A 64 -15.53 20.68 -6.34
N ALA A 65 -15.32 19.46 -6.87
CA ALA A 65 -14.29 18.58 -6.37
C ALA A 65 -12.90 19.24 -6.49
N PRO A 66 -12.04 19.08 -5.47
CA PRO A 66 -10.68 19.63 -5.51
C PRO A 66 -9.74 19.03 -6.57
N ILE A 67 -10.09 17.89 -7.17
CA ILE A 67 -9.37 17.27 -8.29
C ILE A 67 -9.91 17.82 -9.61
N ASP A 68 -9.02 18.16 -10.54
CA ASP A 68 -9.41 18.52 -11.90
C ASP A 68 -9.48 17.31 -12.83
N ALA A 69 -10.20 17.47 -13.94
CA ALA A 69 -10.42 16.39 -14.91
C ALA A 69 -9.14 15.92 -15.62
N GLN A 70 -8.14 16.79 -15.81
CA GLN A 70 -6.89 16.42 -16.45
C GLN A 70 -6.03 15.54 -15.53
N THR A 71 -5.98 15.88 -14.24
CA THR A 71 -5.32 15.08 -13.21
C THR A 71 -5.97 13.71 -13.08
N LEU A 72 -7.30 13.63 -13.07
CA LEU A 72 -7.99 12.34 -13.01
C LEU A 72 -7.74 11.48 -14.25
N LEU A 73 -7.80 12.07 -15.45
CA LEU A 73 -7.48 11.38 -16.70
C LEU A 73 -6.02 10.90 -16.72
N TYR A 74 -5.10 11.68 -16.16
CA TYR A 74 -3.69 11.30 -16.02
C TYR A 74 -3.54 10.06 -15.14
N TYR A 75 -4.22 10.01 -13.99
CA TYR A 75 -4.23 8.83 -13.13
C TYR A 75 -4.76 7.61 -13.86
N ASP A 76 -5.91 7.72 -14.53
CA ASP A 76 -6.48 6.62 -15.28
C ASP A 76 -5.55 6.12 -16.40
N THR A 77 -4.94 7.04 -17.15
CA THR A 77 -3.96 6.71 -18.20
C THR A 77 -2.76 5.96 -17.62
N ASN A 78 -2.28 6.36 -16.44
CA ASN A 78 -1.19 5.68 -15.74
C ASN A 78 -1.60 4.25 -15.34
N LEU A 79 -2.80 4.09 -14.78
CA LEU A 79 -3.36 2.79 -14.40
C LEU A 79 -3.51 1.87 -15.61
N GLN A 80 -4.05 2.36 -16.72
CA GLN A 80 -4.17 1.60 -17.96
C GLN A 80 -2.80 1.15 -18.49
N ARG A 81 -1.80 2.01 -18.45
CA ARG A 81 -0.42 1.68 -18.85
C ARG A 81 0.18 0.58 -17.96
N HIS A 82 0.03 0.70 -16.65
CA HIS A 82 0.52 -0.32 -15.70
C HIS A 82 -0.17 -1.66 -15.91
N ARG A 83 -1.50 -1.63 -16.07
CA ARG A 83 -2.27 -2.83 -16.39
C ARG A 83 -1.77 -3.48 -17.67
N ALA A 84 -1.63 -2.73 -18.76
CA ALA A 84 -1.14 -3.25 -20.04
C ALA A 84 0.26 -3.87 -19.95
N GLN A 85 1.11 -3.41 -19.01
CA GLN A 85 2.42 -3.99 -18.76
C GLN A 85 2.34 -5.33 -18.01
N LEU A 86 1.43 -5.44 -17.03
CA LEU A 86 1.26 -6.64 -16.22
C LEU A 86 0.41 -7.71 -16.91
N ASP A 87 -0.49 -7.29 -17.80
CA ASP A 87 -1.52 -8.13 -18.37
C ASP A 87 -1.09 -8.65 -19.74
N SER A 88 -0.89 -9.96 -19.84
CA SER A 88 -0.96 -10.64 -21.14
C SER A 88 -2.17 -11.55 -21.27
N HIS A 89 -2.75 -12.04 -20.16
CA HIS A 89 -3.78 -13.10 -20.16
C HIS A 89 -4.60 -13.21 -18.84
N CYS A 90 -4.65 -12.19 -17.96
CA CYS A 90 -5.35 -12.31 -16.69
C CYS A 90 -6.86 -12.11 -16.88
N ALA A 91 -7.62 -13.20 -16.95
CA ALA A 91 -9.09 -13.24 -17.06
C ALA A 91 -9.83 -12.77 -15.77
N TRP A 92 -9.19 -11.95 -14.94
CA TRP A 92 -9.77 -11.50 -13.67
C TRP A 92 -10.50 -10.18 -13.85
N HIS A 93 -11.74 -10.14 -13.37
CA HIS A 93 -12.58 -8.97 -13.44
C HIS A 93 -12.21 -7.98 -12.33
N HIS A 94 -11.62 -6.86 -12.71
CA HIS A 94 -11.34 -5.77 -11.78
C HIS A 94 -12.67 -5.16 -11.34
N THR A 95 -13.00 -5.29 -10.06
CA THR A 95 -14.17 -4.61 -9.49
C THR A 95 -13.93 -3.10 -9.47
N TYR A 96 -15.01 -2.33 -9.46
CA TYR A 96 -14.94 -0.88 -9.34
C TYR A 96 -14.27 -0.46 -8.03
N GLU A 97 -14.50 -1.22 -6.97
CA GLU A 97 -13.84 -1.10 -5.68
C GLU A 97 -12.31 -1.19 -5.81
N MET A 98 -11.80 -2.19 -6.54
CA MET A 98 -10.36 -2.31 -6.81
C MET A 98 -9.82 -1.14 -7.64
N TYR A 99 -10.60 -0.66 -8.60
CA TYR A 99 -10.24 0.55 -9.37
C TYR A 99 -10.12 1.78 -8.45
N LEU A 100 -11.06 1.98 -7.52
CA LEU A 100 -10.99 3.06 -6.55
C LEU A 100 -9.72 2.96 -5.67
N LEU A 101 -9.34 1.75 -5.22
CA LEU A 101 -8.09 1.57 -4.47
C LEU A 101 -6.88 2.06 -5.26
N LEU A 102 -6.82 1.76 -6.56
CA LEU A 102 -5.73 2.17 -7.42
C LEU A 102 -5.70 3.68 -7.65
N VAL A 103 -6.85 4.31 -7.87
CA VAL A 103 -6.96 5.78 -7.98
C VAL A 103 -6.58 6.45 -6.66
N PHE A 104 -6.97 5.87 -5.53
CA PHE A 104 -6.56 6.37 -4.21
C PHE A 104 -5.05 6.27 -4.00
N THR A 105 -4.42 5.19 -4.47
CA THR A 105 -2.96 5.06 -4.48
C THR A 105 -2.30 6.10 -5.39
N GLU A 106 -2.83 6.37 -6.60
CA GLU A 106 -2.32 7.44 -7.47
C GLU A 106 -2.36 8.81 -6.77
N LEU A 107 -3.53 9.17 -6.23
CA LEU A 107 -3.75 10.41 -5.48
C LEU A 107 -2.76 10.57 -4.32
N TYR A 108 -2.55 9.48 -3.57
CA TYR A 108 -1.64 9.50 -2.44
C TYR A 108 -0.19 9.66 -2.87
N LEU A 109 0.26 8.86 -3.83
CA LEU A 109 1.66 8.86 -4.27
C LEU A 109 2.00 10.18 -5.00
N ASP A 110 1.10 10.74 -5.81
CA ASP A 110 1.31 12.04 -6.43
C ASP A 110 1.51 13.14 -5.37
N ALA A 111 0.67 13.17 -4.34
CA ALA A 111 0.79 14.12 -3.24
C ALA A 111 2.06 13.88 -2.40
N TYR A 112 2.36 12.62 -2.08
CA TYR A 112 3.53 12.24 -1.28
C TYR A 112 4.83 12.59 -2.00
N PHE A 113 4.96 12.27 -3.28
CA PHE A 113 6.18 12.55 -4.02
C PHE A 113 6.34 14.02 -4.39
N SER A 114 5.24 14.76 -4.55
CA SER A 114 5.26 16.20 -4.82
C SER A 114 5.63 17.03 -3.61
N ASN A 115 4.98 16.81 -2.46
CA ASN A 115 5.27 17.56 -1.23
C ASN A 115 4.79 16.79 0.02
N PRO A 116 5.65 15.94 0.62
CA PRO A 116 5.30 15.17 1.82
C PRO A 116 4.82 16.04 2.98
N GLN A 117 5.42 17.22 3.19
CA GLN A 117 5.05 18.14 4.26
C GLN A 117 3.65 18.70 4.07
N ALA A 118 3.31 19.13 2.86
CA ALA A 118 1.97 19.62 2.54
C ALA A 118 0.91 18.53 2.68
N LEU A 119 1.23 17.29 2.26
CA LEU A 119 0.37 16.12 2.46
C LEU A 119 0.15 15.85 3.95
N ARG A 120 1.23 15.80 4.74
CA ARG A 120 1.16 15.62 6.21
C ARG A 120 0.25 16.68 6.83
N ASP A 121 0.46 17.94 6.48
CA ASP A 121 -0.29 19.04 7.06
C ASP A 121 -1.76 18.99 6.65
N ALA A 122 -2.07 18.57 5.42
CA ALA A 122 -3.44 18.32 4.99
C ALA A 122 -4.10 17.19 5.79
N LEU A 123 -3.44 16.04 5.91
CA LEU A 123 -3.94 14.90 6.69
C LEU A 123 -4.12 15.26 8.17
N ASN A 124 -3.17 16.00 8.75
CA ASN A 124 -3.23 16.49 10.12
C ASN A 124 -4.38 17.46 10.36
N ARG A 125 -4.64 18.38 9.42
CA ARG A 125 -5.83 19.23 9.50
C ARG A 125 -7.11 18.40 9.51
N TYR A 126 -7.25 17.44 8.59
CA TYR A 126 -8.42 16.57 8.56
C TYR A 126 -8.57 15.76 9.86
N ASN A 127 -7.49 15.18 10.35
CA ASN A 127 -7.49 14.37 11.56
C ASN A 127 -7.86 15.20 12.80
N TRP A 128 -7.30 16.41 12.92
CA TRP A 128 -7.61 17.32 14.02
C TRP A 128 -9.07 17.78 14.00
N TYR A 129 -9.56 18.28 12.85
CA TYR A 129 -10.91 18.84 12.75
C TYR A 129 -12.00 17.78 12.94
N ARG A 130 -11.77 16.54 12.50
CA ARG A 130 -12.80 15.51 12.51
C ARG A 130 -12.73 14.56 13.72
N HIS A 131 -11.53 14.29 14.22
CA HIS A 131 -11.30 13.27 15.25
C HIS A 131 -10.69 13.82 16.54
N LYS A 132 -10.25 15.09 16.56
CA LYS A 132 -9.49 15.68 17.68
C LYS A 132 -8.34 14.76 18.15
N ALA A 133 -7.71 14.09 17.20
CA ALA A 133 -6.74 13.03 17.43
C ALA A 133 -5.29 13.54 17.28
N SER A 134 -4.34 12.70 17.69
CA SER A 134 -2.90 12.96 17.55
C SER A 134 -2.50 13.21 16.11
N LEU A 135 -1.54 14.12 15.92
CA LEU A 135 -0.99 14.45 14.61
C LEU A 135 -0.04 13.36 14.13
N TYR A 136 -0.09 13.07 12.83
CA TYR A 136 0.85 12.19 12.17
C TYR A 136 2.25 12.81 12.10
N PRO A 137 3.29 12.06 12.48
CA PRO A 137 4.65 12.41 12.14
C PRO A 137 4.89 12.19 10.64
N LEU A 138 5.94 12.82 10.10
CA LEU A 138 6.20 12.81 8.66
C LEU A 138 6.62 11.44 8.14
N ASP A 139 7.33 10.67 8.97
CA ASP A 139 7.80 9.32 8.66
C ASP A 139 6.64 8.34 8.48
N GLU A 140 5.53 8.51 9.20
CA GLU A 140 4.31 7.69 9.04
C GLU A 140 3.67 7.77 7.64
N LEU A 141 4.00 8.79 6.84
CA LEU A 141 3.55 8.87 5.43
C LEU A 141 4.22 7.81 4.52
N ARG A 142 5.22 7.09 5.00
CA ARG A 142 5.94 6.08 4.22
C ARG A 142 5.28 4.70 4.24
N CYS A 143 4.03 4.59 4.71
CA CYS A 143 3.32 3.32 4.81
C CYS A 143 1.91 3.44 4.21
N LEU A 144 1.56 2.51 3.30
CA LEU A 144 0.19 2.29 2.84
C LEU A 144 -0.24 0.87 3.17
N SER A 145 -1.47 0.70 3.68
CA SER A 145 -1.95 -0.61 4.14
C SER A 145 -3.29 -0.97 3.52
N PHE A 146 -3.38 -2.16 2.95
CA PHE A 146 -4.55 -2.67 2.25
C PHE A 146 -5.04 -3.93 2.97
N SER A 147 -6.34 -3.97 3.27
CA SER A 147 -6.96 -5.07 4.02
C SER A 147 -8.35 -5.41 3.52
N GLY A 148 -8.79 -6.66 3.72
CA GLY A 148 -10.16 -7.08 3.42
C GLY A 148 -10.43 -7.33 1.93
N VAL A 149 -9.39 -7.76 1.21
CA VAL A 149 -9.45 -8.15 -0.20
C VAL A 149 -8.96 -9.61 -0.29
N ASP A 150 -9.49 -10.40 -1.24
CA ASP A 150 -9.07 -11.79 -1.43
C ASP A 150 -7.59 -11.89 -1.87
N GLU A 151 -6.99 -13.08 -1.76
CA GLU A 151 -5.55 -13.27 -2.01
C GLU A 151 -5.12 -12.90 -3.42
N THR A 152 -5.94 -13.25 -4.41
CA THR A 152 -5.59 -13.07 -5.81
C THR A 152 -5.65 -11.60 -6.17
N SER A 153 -6.70 -10.92 -5.71
CA SER A 153 -6.87 -9.48 -5.86
C SER A 153 -5.80 -8.69 -5.10
N LEU A 154 -5.39 -9.12 -3.90
CA LEU A 154 -4.29 -8.49 -3.14
C LEU A 154 -2.95 -8.60 -3.86
N SER A 155 -2.59 -9.77 -4.36
CA SER A 155 -1.36 -9.94 -5.15
C SER A 155 -1.37 -9.04 -6.39
N TRP A 156 -2.51 -8.97 -7.09
CA TRP A 156 -2.62 -8.09 -8.24
C TRP A 156 -2.50 -6.60 -7.88
N LEU A 157 -3.19 -6.17 -6.82
CA LEU A 157 -3.09 -4.81 -6.28
C LEU A 157 -1.64 -4.48 -5.88
N MET A 158 -0.94 -5.41 -5.24
CA MET A 158 0.46 -5.25 -4.87
C MET A 158 1.34 -4.99 -6.10
N HIS A 159 1.13 -5.73 -7.18
CA HIS A 159 1.92 -5.56 -8.41
C HIS A 159 1.60 -4.23 -9.10
N MET A 160 0.33 -3.80 -9.09
CA MET A 160 -0.07 -2.48 -9.56
C MET A 160 0.58 -1.38 -8.72
N ASN A 161 0.45 -1.43 -7.39
CA ASN A 161 1.06 -0.48 -6.45
C ASN A 161 2.58 -0.38 -6.65
N LEU A 162 3.26 -1.50 -6.93
CA LEU A 162 4.69 -1.50 -7.27
C LEU A 162 4.97 -0.68 -8.54
N MET A 163 4.14 -0.82 -9.59
CA MET A 163 4.30 -0.04 -10.82
C MET A 163 3.99 1.45 -10.59
N GLN A 164 2.95 1.76 -9.82
CA GLN A 164 2.59 3.13 -9.45
C GLN A 164 3.73 3.80 -8.67
N TYR A 165 4.27 3.14 -7.66
CA TYR A 165 5.38 3.66 -6.87
C TYR A 165 6.64 3.91 -7.71
N ARG A 166 7.00 2.98 -8.59
CA ARG A 166 8.13 3.15 -9.52
C ARG A 166 7.93 4.31 -10.47
N HIS A 167 6.70 4.53 -10.94
CA HIS A 167 6.36 5.68 -11.77
C HIS A 167 6.61 7.00 -11.06
N TYR A 168 6.20 7.14 -9.80
CA TYR A 168 6.43 8.38 -9.06
C TYR A 168 7.90 8.58 -8.64
N LEU A 169 8.64 7.51 -8.33
CA LEU A 169 10.10 7.61 -8.16
C LEU A 169 10.75 8.21 -9.41
N HIS A 170 10.43 7.67 -10.59
CA HIS A 170 10.99 8.12 -11.86
C HIS A 170 10.57 9.56 -12.19
N ARG A 171 9.27 9.87 -12.08
CA ARG A 171 8.71 11.20 -12.36
C ARG A 171 9.37 12.31 -11.54
N HIS A 172 9.76 12.02 -10.31
CA HIS A 172 10.38 12.99 -9.41
C HIS A 172 11.91 12.88 -9.33
N ASN A 173 12.56 12.05 -10.17
CA ASN A 173 14.01 11.79 -10.14
C ASN A 173 14.52 11.32 -8.77
N ARG A 174 13.74 10.46 -8.10
CA ARG A 174 14.01 9.92 -6.76
C ARG A 174 14.34 8.42 -6.79
N GLU A 175 14.66 7.86 -7.96
CA GLU A 175 14.97 6.43 -8.12
C GLU A 175 16.12 5.96 -7.20
N ASP A 176 17.08 6.83 -6.88
CA ASP A 176 18.21 6.54 -5.99
C ASP A 176 17.83 6.42 -4.50
N GLU A 177 16.61 6.79 -4.11
CA GLU A 177 16.14 6.67 -2.72
C GLU A 177 15.80 5.23 -2.33
N VAL A 178 15.67 4.33 -3.31
CA VAL A 178 15.30 2.93 -3.08
C VAL A 178 16.42 2.04 -3.58
N GLN A 179 17.18 1.48 -2.65
CA GLN A 179 18.29 0.58 -2.98
C GLN A 179 17.81 -0.80 -3.42
N ARG A 180 16.74 -1.31 -2.79
CA ARG A 180 16.16 -2.63 -3.08
C ARG A 180 14.64 -2.60 -2.98
N THR A 181 14.01 -3.50 -3.71
CA THR A 181 12.60 -3.85 -3.53
C THR A 181 12.50 -5.24 -2.92
N ILE A 182 11.99 -5.34 -1.70
CA ILE A 182 11.89 -6.62 -0.96
C ILE A 182 10.41 -6.93 -0.73
N LEU A 183 9.99 -8.13 -1.15
CA LEU A 183 8.68 -8.70 -0.84
C LEU A 183 8.81 -9.70 0.31
N LEU A 184 8.24 -9.38 1.47
CA LEU A 184 8.16 -10.28 2.62
C LEU A 184 6.90 -11.15 2.51
N VAL A 185 7.09 -12.48 2.52
CA VAL A 185 6.01 -13.47 2.36
C VAL A 185 5.93 -14.44 3.52
N ARG A 186 4.76 -15.04 3.66
CA ARG A 186 4.33 -15.81 4.84
C ARG A 186 5.05 -17.14 5.00
N ASP A 187 5.26 -17.84 3.88
CA ASP A 187 5.88 -19.17 3.82
C ASP A 187 6.37 -19.48 2.39
N GLU A 188 6.95 -20.67 2.21
CA GLU A 188 7.46 -21.18 0.93
C GLU A 188 6.40 -21.22 -0.18
N THR A 189 5.17 -21.63 0.14
CA THR A 189 4.08 -21.73 -0.84
C THR A 189 3.76 -20.36 -1.43
N HIS A 190 3.69 -19.33 -0.58
CA HIS A 190 3.46 -17.96 -1.02
C HIS A 190 4.66 -17.38 -1.77
N GLN A 191 5.89 -17.73 -1.36
CA GLN A 191 7.10 -17.34 -2.10
C GLN A 191 7.04 -17.84 -3.54
N GLN A 192 6.76 -19.14 -3.73
CA GLN A 192 6.64 -19.74 -5.06
C GLN A 192 5.47 -19.17 -5.86
N MET A 193 4.33 -18.91 -5.20
CA MET A 193 3.18 -18.26 -5.83
C MET A 193 3.56 -16.88 -6.38
N HIS A 194 4.14 -16.01 -5.56
CA HIS A 194 4.53 -14.65 -5.96
C HIS A 194 5.58 -14.66 -7.07
N LEU A 195 6.59 -15.52 -6.98
CA LEU A 195 7.60 -15.67 -8.05
C LEU A 195 6.94 -16.06 -9.38
N ARG A 196 6.02 -17.04 -9.39
CA ARG A 196 5.30 -17.46 -10.60
C ARG A 196 4.40 -16.35 -11.13
N GLN A 197 3.66 -15.66 -10.26
CA GLN A 197 2.78 -14.56 -10.66
C GLN A 197 3.56 -13.37 -11.22
N MET A 198 4.69 -13.00 -10.60
CA MET A 198 5.59 -11.96 -11.09
C MET A 198 6.19 -12.33 -12.44
N GLN A 199 6.65 -13.57 -12.61
CA GLN A 199 7.12 -14.08 -13.91
C GLN A 199 6.04 -13.96 -14.99
N GLY A 200 4.81 -14.41 -14.70
CA GLY A 200 3.67 -14.29 -15.61
C GLY A 200 3.29 -12.86 -15.96
N ARG A 201 3.58 -11.90 -15.06
CA ARG A 201 3.31 -10.46 -15.22
C ARG A 201 4.54 -9.65 -15.64
N ARG A 202 5.60 -10.31 -16.14
CA ARG A 202 6.86 -9.69 -16.61
C ARG A 202 7.55 -8.81 -15.56
N ILE A 203 7.32 -9.07 -14.28
CA ILE A 203 8.05 -8.46 -13.16
C ILE A 203 9.26 -9.35 -12.88
N LYS A 204 10.47 -8.79 -12.96
CA LYS A 204 11.69 -9.48 -12.56
C LYS A 204 11.65 -9.73 -11.05
N ALA A 205 11.71 -10.99 -10.64
CA ALA A 205 11.73 -11.38 -9.25
C ALA A 205 12.63 -12.59 -9.02
N LYS A 206 13.26 -12.65 -7.84
CA LYS A 206 14.10 -13.77 -7.41
C LYS A 206 13.99 -13.99 -5.91
N PRO A 207 14.35 -15.17 -5.37
CA PRO A 207 14.55 -15.34 -3.94
C PRO A 207 15.57 -14.32 -3.41
N PHE A 208 15.34 -13.80 -2.20
CA PHE A 208 16.24 -12.86 -1.54
C PHE A 208 17.63 -13.45 -1.30
N ALA A 209 18.67 -12.63 -1.46
CA ALA A 209 20.05 -12.98 -1.15
C ALA A 209 20.73 -11.88 -0.31
N GLU A 210 21.46 -12.31 0.73
CA GLU A 210 22.21 -11.39 1.61
C GLU A 210 23.38 -10.68 0.91
N THR A 211 23.86 -11.20 -0.22
CA THR A 211 24.94 -10.61 -1.00
C THR A 211 24.53 -9.25 -1.56
N GLN A 212 25.49 -8.37 -1.85
CA GLN A 212 25.20 -7.12 -2.57
C GLN A 212 24.43 -7.43 -3.86
N PRO A 213 23.40 -6.63 -4.20
CA PRO A 213 22.69 -6.81 -5.44
C PRO A 213 23.64 -6.45 -6.58
N ASP A 214 23.53 -7.14 -7.72
CA ASP A 214 24.28 -6.68 -8.89
C ASP A 214 23.79 -5.28 -9.27
N PHE A 215 24.70 -4.40 -9.71
CA PHE A 215 24.38 -3.01 -10.07
C PHE A 215 23.29 -2.90 -11.16
N PHE A 216 22.99 -4.00 -11.85
CA PHE A 216 21.94 -4.10 -12.88
C PHE A 216 20.57 -4.58 -12.36
N GLU A 217 20.42 -4.80 -11.05
CA GLU A 217 19.22 -5.40 -10.43
C GLU A 217 18.30 -4.43 -9.71
N HIS A 218 18.50 -3.11 -9.83
CA HIS A 218 17.71 -2.06 -9.17
C HIS A 218 16.17 -2.16 -9.39
N ARG A 219 15.70 -2.96 -10.36
CA ARG A 219 14.28 -3.20 -10.66
C ARG A 219 13.79 -4.63 -10.35
N THR A 220 14.65 -5.49 -9.82
CA THR A 220 14.30 -6.86 -9.44
C THR A 220 13.68 -6.87 -8.05
N VAL A 221 12.57 -7.58 -7.89
CA VAL A 221 11.94 -7.83 -6.58
C VAL A 221 12.61 -9.02 -5.91
N GLU A 222 13.13 -8.84 -4.71
CA GLU A 222 13.68 -9.90 -3.89
C GLU A 222 12.61 -10.45 -2.93
N VAL A 223 12.23 -11.71 -3.10
CA VAL A 223 11.18 -12.34 -2.30
C VAL A 223 11.81 -13.09 -1.12
N MET A 224 11.51 -12.64 0.09
CA MET A 224 12.03 -13.18 1.35
C MET A 224 10.91 -13.73 2.21
N ARG A 225 11.13 -14.88 2.84
CA ARG A 225 10.17 -15.47 3.78
C ARG A 225 10.36 -14.94 5.20
N PHE A 226 9.25 -14.68 5.90
CA PHE A 226 9.25 -14.24 7.29
C PHE A 226 9.93 -15.23 8.24
N ASP A 227 9.66 -16.53 8.06
CA ASP A 227 10.22 -17.59 8.91
C ASP A 227 11.74 -17.79 8.74
N ARG A 228 12.34 -17.16 7.72
CA ARG A 228 13.79 -17.17 7.47
C ARG A 228 14.50 -15.93 8.00
N LEU A 229 13.79 -14.97 8.60
CA LEU A 229 14.43 -13.76 9.16
C LEU A 229 15.44 -14.07 10.27
N ASN A 230 15.19 -15.12 11.06
CA ASN A 230 16.08 -15.56 12.13
C ASN A 230 17.37 -16.21 11.60
N GLU A 231 17.41 -16.55 10.31
CA GLU A 231 18.58 -17.16 9.66
C GLU A 231 19.52 -16.12 9.05
N ILE A 232 19.14 -14.83 9.07
CA ILE A 232 19.99 -13.74 8.58
C ILE A 232 21.28 -13.69 9.42
N LYS A 233 22.43 -13.79 8.76
CA LYS A 233 23.74 -13.77 9.42
C LYS A 233 24.06 -12.43 10.07
N CYS A 234 23.63 -11.33 9.42
CA CYS A 234 23.89 -9.96 9.85
C CYS A 234 22.58 -9.17 10.08
N PRO A 235 21.84 -9.39 11.19
CA PRO A 235 20.53 -8.79 11.41
C PRO A 235 20.52 -7.26 11.39
N ASN A 236 21.56 -6.62 11.92
CA ASN A 236 21.67 -5.16 11.91
C ASN A 236 21.89 -4.59 10.51
N ALA A 237 22.67 -5.29 9.67
CA ALA A 237 22.86 -4.90 8.28
C ALA A 237 21.56 -5.05 7.49
N PHE A 238 20.83 -6.15 7.70
CA PHE A 238 19.50 -6.34 7.11
C PHE A 238 18.50 -5.27 7.56
N ARG A 239 18.47 -4.91 8.85
CA ARG A 239 17.60 -3.84 9.35
C ARG A 239 17.89 -2.51 8.67
N LYS A 240 19.16 -2.15 8.50
CA LYS A 240 19.56 -0.93 7.78
C LYS A 240 19.15 -1.00 6.32
N LEU A 241 19.40 -2.12 5.66
CA LEU A 241 18.99 -2.36 4.27
C LEU A 241 17.48 -2.22 4.09
N ALA A 242 16.70 -2.91 4.93
CA ALA A 242 15.25 -2.85 4.93
C ALA A 242 14.77 -1.42 5.17
N ALA A 243 15.40 -0.67 6.08
CA ALA A 243 15.08 0.73 6.35
C ALA A 243 15.25 1.65 5.13
N GLU A 244 16.11 1.31 4.17
CA GLU A 244 16.40 2.06 2.95
C GLU A 244 15.75 1.43 1.69
N SER A 245 14.87 0.45 1.88
CA SER A 245 14.24 -0.32 0.80
C SER A 245 12.75 -0.01 0.62
N LEU A 246 12.24 -0.32 -0.56
CA LEU A 246 10.80 -0.50 -0.78
C LEU A 246 10.41 -1.88 -0.25
N LEU A 247 9.55 -1.92 0.76
CA LEU A 247 9.03 -3.14 1.35
C LEU A 247 7.60 -3.39 0.90
N LEU A 248 7.34 -4.59 0.37
CA LEU A 248 5.99 -5.12 0.16
C LEU A 248 5.78 -6.23 1.18
N ILE A 249 4.74 -6.16 1.99
CA ILE A 249 4.50 -7.10 3.09
C ILE A 249 3.20 -7.85 2.84
N ASP A 250 3.30 -9.12 2.46
CA ASP A 250 2.17 -10.05 2.42
C ASP A 250 2.02 -10.69 3.80
N SER A 251 1.10 -10.15 4.61
CA SER A 251 0.93 -10.54 6.01
C SER A 251 -0.18 -11.58 6.19
N LYS A 252 0.05 -12.52 7.12
CA LYS A 252 -0.93 -13.53 7.54
C LYS A 252 -1.90 -13.00 8.60
N GLY A 253 -1.69 -11.78 9.07
CA GLY A 253 -2.44 -11.13 10.16
C GLY A 253 -2.62 -9.64 9.88
N HIS A 254 -2.81 -8.83 10.91
CA HIS A 254 -3.14 -7.41 10.73
C HIS A 254 -2.02 -6.56 10.13
N THR A 255 -2.40 -5.60 9.29
CA THR A 255 -1.53 -4.49 8.88
C THR A 255 -1.35 -3.52 10.04
N THR A 256 -0.15 -2.97 10.22
CA THR A 256 0.13 -2.01 11.29
C THR A 256 -0.25 -0.60 10.90
N GLY A 257 -0.22 -0.29 9.60
CA GLY A 257 -0.51 1.05 9.09
C GLY A 257 0.52 2.10 9.45
N LYS A 258 1.63 1.71 10.08
CA LYS A 258 2.63 2.62 10.64
C LYS A 258 3.96 2.43 9.94
N SER A 259 4.59 3.55 9.58
CA SER A 259 6.01 3.54 9.26
C SER A 259 6.80 3.30 10.55
N ARG A 260 7.96 2.65 10.43
CA ARG A 260 8.84 2.43 11.57
C ARG A 260 9.76 3.64 11.77
N PRO A 261 10.00 4.08 13.02
CA PRO A 261 10.96 5.14 13.28
C PRO A 261 12.31 4.84 12.61
N GLY A 262 12.81 5.78 11.80
CA GLY A 262 14.06 5.62 11.06
C GLY A 262 13.95 4.91 9.71
N HIS A 263 12.77 4.43 9.29
CA HIS A 263 12.56 3.92 7.94
C HIS A 263 12.58 5.07 6.93
N ARG A 264 13.51 5.01 5.97
CA ARG A 264 13.73 5.99 4.92
C ARG A 264 13.09 5.61 3.59
N GLY A 265 12.92 4.31 3.34
CA GLY A 265 12.21 3.79 2.18
C GLY A 265 10.69 3.92 2.32
N PHE A 266 9.96 3.04 1.65
CA PHE A 266 8.49 3.02 1.66
C PHE A 266 7.97 1.61 1.92
N VAL A 267 6.81 1.49 2.55
CA VAL A 267 6.21 0.22 2.94
C VAL A 267 4.80 0.13 2.37
N PHE A 268 4.49 -0.99 1.73
CA PHE A 268 3.13 -1.40 1.45
C PHE A 268 2.81 -2.66 2.25
N GLU A 269 1.72 -2.64 3.01
CA GLU A 269 1.25 -3.80 3.77
C GLU A 269 -0.05 -4.34 3.16
N TYR A 270 -0.18 -5.66 3.09
CA TYR A 270 -1.33 -6.35 2.53
C TYR A 270 -1.79 -7.43 3.51
N SER A 271 -3.10 -7.49 3.75
CA SER A 271 -3.71 -8.52 4.59
C SER A 271 -5.10 -8.91 4.09
N GLN A 272 -5.45 -10.19 4.23
CA GLN A 272 -6.81 -10.67 4.00
C GLN A 272 -7.73 -10.36 5.19
N GLU A 273 -7.17 -10.24 6.39
CA GLU A 273 -7.93 -9.98 7.62
C GLU A 273 -8.28 -8.49 7.75
N PRO A 274 -9.54 -8.13 8.01
CA PRO A 274 -9.91 -6.77 8.38
C PRO A 274 -9.36 -6.40 9.77
N MET A 275 -8.94 -5.16 10.00
CA MET A 275 -8.44 -4.76 11.32
C MET A 275 -9.50 -4.86 12.43
N LEU A 276 -9.12 -5.46 13.58
CA LEU A 276 -9.81 -5.31 14.86
C LEU A 276 -9.42 -3.99 15.54
N VAL A 277 -10.41 -3.26 16.07
CA VAL A 277 -10.27 -1.92 16.70
C VAL A 277 -9.38 -1.93 17.94
N ASP A 278 -9.29 -3.05 18.65
CA ASP A 278 -8.65 -3.13 19.96
C ASP A 278 -7.63 -4.27 20.03
N ALA A 279 -6.56 -4.14 19.26
CA ALA A 279 -5.34 -4.88 19.56
C ALA A 279 -4.78 -4.32 20.89
N THR A 280 -5.08 -4.99 22.00
CA THR A 280 -4.46 -4.76 23.31
C THR A 280 -2.94 -4.84 23.19
N PRO A 281 -2.17 -4.29 24.15
CA PRO A 281 -0.72 -4.45 24.22
C PRO A 281 -0.24 -5.92 24.11
N GLU A 282 -1.13 -6.89 24.32
CA GLU A 282 -0.90 -8.32 24.13
C GLU A 282 -0.81 -8.74 22.64
N ALA A 283 -1.48 -8.04 21.72
CA ALA A 283 -1.32 -8.24 20.27
C ALA A 283 -0.01 -7.63 19.74
N GLU A 284 0.45 -6.53 20.35
CA GLU A 284 1.83 -6.04 20.20
C GLU A 284 2.82 -7.07 20.79
N ALA A 285 2.53 -7.69 21.95
CA ALA A 285 3.35 -8.76 22.51
C ALA A 285 3.39 -10.06 21.68
N LEU A 286 2.41 -10.32 20.81
CA LEU A 286 2.44 -11.46 19.87
C LEU A 286 3.16 -11.12 18.55
N ALA A 287 3.13 -9.85 18.14
CA ALA A 287 4.05 -9.30 17.14
C ALA A 287 5.50 -9.36 17.67
N CYS A 288 5.67 -9.27 19.01
CA CYS A 288 6.89 -9.55 19.79
C CYS A 288 7.31 -11.00 19.72
N ALA A 289 6.49 -11.93 20.14
CA ALA A 289 6.98 -13.30 20.25
C ALA A 289 7.19 -14.02 18.89
N ARG A 290 6.87 -13.41 17.73
CA ARG A 290 7.30 -13.84 16.38
C ARG A 290 8.54 -13.10 15.83
N GLY A 291 9.11 -12.16 16.58
CA GLY A 291 10.27 -11.35 16.19
C GLY A 291 10.51 -10.01 16.89
N GLU A 292 9.76 -9.62 17.91
CA GLU A 292 10.20 -8.71 18.98
C GLU A 292 10.73 -9.40 20.26
N GLY A 293 11.64 -8.69 20.90
CA GLY A 293 12.98 -9.22 21.17
C GLY A 293 14.09 -8.30 20.66
N PHE A 294 13.81 -7.00 20.49
CA PHE A 294 14.80 -6.00 20.85
C PHE A 294 14.65 -5.80 22.37
N ARG A 295 15.37 -6.61 23.16
CA ARG A 295 15.66 -6.22 24.54
C ARG A 295 16.66 -5.07 24.46
N LEU A 296 16.19 -3.84 24.50
CA LEU A 296 16.86 -2.83 25.31
C LEU A 296 16.47 -3.17 26.74
N ALA A 297 17.26 -4.03 27.38
CA ALA A 297 17.23 -4.15 28.82
C ALA A 297 18.47 -3.41 29.36
N ASP A 298 18.16 -2.45 30.22
CA ASP A 298 18.97 -1.94 31.32
C ASP A 298 20.12 -0.98 30.98
N HIS A 299 19.87 0.32 31.16
CA HIS A 299 20.05 0.91 32.48
C HIS A 299 19.42 2.30 32.58
N ALA A 300 18.69 2.49 33.67
CA ALA A 300 18.26 3.77 34.17
C ALA A 300 19.46 4.64 34.59
N LEU A 301 19.41 5.90 34.16
CA LEU A 301 19.79 7.13 34.88
C LEU A 301 21.29 7.33 35.21
N PRO A 302 21.74 8.56 35.51
CA PRO A 302 21.07 9.63 36.27
C PRO A 302 20.02 10.47 35.53
#